data_AF-J1ASL4-F1
#
_entry.id   AF-J1ASL4-F1
#
_cell.length_a   1.000
_cell.length_b   1.000
_cell.length_c   1.000
_cell.angle_alpha   90.00
_cell.angle_beta   90.00
_cell.angle_gamma   90.00
#
_symmetry.space_group_name_H-M   'P 1'
#
loop_
_entity.id
_entity.type
_entity.pdbx_description
1 polymer ?
#
loop_
_entity_poly.entity_id
_entity_poly.type
_entity_poly.pdbx_seq_one_letter_code
_entity_poly.pdbx_strand_id
1 'polypeptide(L)'
;MTDSGTETEGITPCKERSVGTGVCRPDAAMYPLSAVPLETCAIWDESGFWPPGYLALGVELLHHLGMAEDAGDDAFRTLAYEMLARMQDPCTSREECVITDQEEMIRTAIAYGVPVAGRRLEDVARAIARAIIADYLPDQRSP
;
A
#
# COMPACT_ATOMS: atom_id res chain seq x y z
N MET A 1 44.25 35.41 -10.20
CA MET A 1 43.23 36.47 -10.08
C MET A 1 41.90 35.79 -10.38
N THR A 2 41.21 35.26 -9.36
CA THR A 2 40.12 35.94 -8.59
C THR A 2 39.02 36.41 -9.55
N ASP A 3 37.73 36.09 -9.44
CA ASP A 3 36.90 35.57 -8.35
C ASP A 3 35.48 35.33 -8.93
N SER A 4 34.63 34.62 -8.16
CA SER A 4 33.16 34.77 -8.08
C SER A 4 32.33 34.22 -9.27
N GLY A 5 31.39 33.30 -9.11
CA GLY A 5 30.26 33.22 -8.17
C GLY A 5 28.99 33.17 -9.05
N THR A 6 28.13 32.16 -9.00
CA THR A 6 26.96 32.10 -8.10
C THR A 6 26.14 30.85 -8.43
N GLU A 7 25.60 30.22 -7.40
CA GLU A 7 24.53 29.23 -7.46
C GLU A 7 23.27 29.82 -8.12
N THR A 8 22.48 28.99 -8.78
CA THR A 8 21.01 28.99 -8.61
C THR A 8 20.43 27.69 -9.17
N GLU A 9 19.62 27.06 -8.34
CA GLU A 9 18.77 25.92 -8.63
C GLU A 9 17.88 26.19 -9.84
N GLY A 10 17.77 25.18 -10.70
CA GLY A 10 16.76 25.09 -11.75
C GLY A 10 16.18 23.69 -11.74
N ILE A 11 15.25 23.44 -10.82
CA ILE A 11 14.38 22.26 -10.84
C ILE A 11 13.53 22.36 -12.10
N THR A 12 13.65 21.38 -13.00
CA THR A 12 12.74 21.18 -14.15
C THR A 12 12.79 19.70 -14.56
N PRO A 13 11.72 19.18 -15.18
CA PRO A 13 10.82 18.21 -14.57
C PRO A 13 11.23 16.78 -14.90
N CYS A 14 10.79 15.85 -14.05
CA CYS A 14 10.96 14.40 -14.21
C CYS A 14 10.60 13.95 -15.63
N LYS A 15 11.65 13.75 -16.42
CA LYS A 15 11.58 13.16 -17.75
C LYS A 15 11.22 11.69 -17.59
N GLU A 16 10.11 11.31 -18.22
CA GLU A 16 9.59 9.96 -18.38
C GLU A 16 10.69 8.88 -18.34
N ARG A 17 10.65 8.03 -17.33
CA ARG A 17 11.39 6.76 -17.33
C ARG A 17 10.40 5.61 -17.40
N SER A 18 10.24 5.15 -18.63
CA SER A 18 10.31 3.75 -19.05
C SER A 18 9.52 2.75 -18.21
N VAL A 19 8.42 2.31 -18.82
CA VAL A 19 7.76 1.01 -18.68
C VAL A 19 8.77 -0.08 -18.28
N GLY A 20 8.73 -0.45 -17.00
CA GLY A 20 9.33 -1.68 -16.49
C GLY A 20 8.24 -2.73 -16.35
N THR A 21 8.15 -3.64 -17.32
CA THR A 21 7.39 -4.89 -17.21
C THR A 21 7.97 -5.72 -16.06
N GLY A 22 7.28 -5.74 -14.91
CA GLY A 22 7.61 -6.55 -13.74
C GLY A 22 6.37 -7.29 -13.25
N VAL A 23 6.47 -8.62 -13.18
CA VAL A 23 5.35 -9.56 -13.02
C VAL A 23 4.83 -9.52 -11.59
N CYS A 24 3.58 -9.09 -11.40
CA CYS A 24 2.82 -9.30 -10.17
C CYS A 24 2.73 -10.80 -9.92
N ARG A 25 3.31 -11.32 -8.83
CA ARG A 25 3.30 -12.76 -8.58
C ARG A 25 2.63 -13.13 -7.26
N PRO A 26 1.32 -13.34 -7.29
CA PRO A 26 0.70 -14.49 -6.64
C PRO A 26 0.77 -15.68 -7.61
N ASP A 27 0.86 -16.90 -7.06
CA ASP A 27 0.89 -18.14 -7.84
C ASP A 27 -0.19 -18.12 -8.95
N ALA A 28 0.20 -18.36 -10.20
CA ALA A 28 -0.56 -18.07 -11.42
C ALA A 28 -1.83 -18.93 -11.62
N ALA A 29 -2.37 -19.53 -10.56
CA ALA A 29 -3.42 -20.53 -10.62
C ALA A 29 -4.73 -20.15 -9.92
N MET A 30 -4.91 -18.95 -9.34
CA MET A 30 -6.09 -18.71 -8.49
C MET A 30 -6.99 -17.49 -8.73
N TYR A 31 -6.72 -16.55 -9.65
CA TYR A 31 -7.67 -15.45 -9.87
C TYR A 31 -7.77 -14.98 -11.34
N PRO A 32 -8.99 -14.81 -11.90
CA PRO A 32 -9.22 -14.28 -13.25
C PRO A 32 -8.84 -12.78 -13.42
N LEU A 33 -8.21 -12.18 -12.42
CA LEU A 33 -7.77 -10.77 -12.41
C LEU A 33 -6.26 -10.60 -12.64
N SER A 34 -5.52 -11.68 -12.93
CA SER A 34 -4.07 -11.64 -13.22
C SER A 34 -3.68 -10.81 -14.47
N ALA A 35 -4.66 -10.25 -15.18
CA ALA A 35 -4.46 -9.41 -16.36
C ALA A 35 -4.57 -7.90 -16.06
N VAL A 36 -4.99 -7.50 -14.85
CA VAL A 36 -5.03 -6.10 -14.45
C VAL A 36 -3.77 -5.80 -13.65
N PRO A 37 -2.81 -5.00 -14.17
CA PRO A 37 -1.69 -4.56 -13.37
C PRO A 37 -2.23 -3.62 -12.30
N LEU A 38 -2.23 -4.06 -11.03
CA LEU A 38 -2.64 -3.20 -9.92
C LEU A 38 -1.53 -2.17 -9.69
N GLU A 39 -1.86 -0.89 -9.71
CA GLU A 39 -0.93 0.22 -9.47
C GLU A 39 -0.35 0.15 -8.05
N THR A 40 -1.13 -0.40 -7.10
CA THR A 40 -0.74 -0.57 -5.70
C THR A 40 0.11 -1.81 -5.43
N CYS A 41 0.47 -2.62 -6.44
CA CYS A 41 1.33 -3.80 -6.24
C CYS A 41 2.66 -3.46 -5.56
N ALA A 42 3.27 -2.33 -5.94
CA ALA A 42 4.55 -1.89 -5.40
C ALA A 42 4.52 -1.70 -3.88
N ILE A 43 3.37 -1.28 -3.32
CA ILE A 43 3.19 -1.12 -1.86
C ILE A 43 3.47 -2.44 -1.15
N TRP A 44 3.01 -3.56 -1.69
CA TRP A 44 3.14 -4.89 -1.07
C TRP A 44 4.56 -5.45 -1.24
N ASP A 45 5.14 -5.30 -2.43
CA ASP A 45 6.51 -5.71 -2.70
C ASP A 45 7.50 -4.94 -1.82
N GLU A 46 7.34 -3.62 -1.70
CA GLU A 46 8.16 -2.75 -0.84
C GLU A 46 7.88 -2.95 0.66
N SER A 47 6.72 -3.53 1.01
CA SER A 47 6.38 -3.86 2.41
C SER A 47 6.90 -5.22 2.86
N GLY A 48 7.50 -6.02 1.97
CA GLY A 48 8.01 -7.35 2.30
C GLY A 48 6.95 -8.43 2.53
N PHE A 49 5.70 -8.20 2.12
CA PHE A 49 4.65 -9.21 2.17
C PHE A 49 3.49 -8.92 1.21
N TRP A 50 2.76 -9.98 0.84
CA TRP A 50 1.52 -9.89 0.08
C TRP A 50 0.31 -10.19 0.97
N PRO A 51 -0.68 -9.29 1.05
CA PRO A 51 -1.91 -9.57 1.79
C PRO A 51 -2.82 -10.53 0.99
N PRO A 52 -3.88 -11.06 1.62
CA PRO A 52 -4.97 -11.72 0.91
C PRO A 52 -5.50 -10.91 -0.28
N GLY A 53 -5.92 -11.59 -1.34
CA GLY A 53 -6.25 -10.93 -2.60
C GLY A 53 -7.36 -9.88 -2.48
N TYR A 54 -8.34 -10.12 -1.60
CA TYR A 54 -9.42 -9.16 -1.35
C TYR A 54 -8.92 -7.85 -0.72
N LEU A 55 -7.86 -7.87 0.10
CA LEU A 55 -7.27 -6.66 0.68
C LEU A 55 -6.48 -5.90 -0.38
N ALA A 56 -5.67 -6.60 -1.19
CA ALA A 56 -4.93 -5.97 -2.28
C ALA A 56 -5.88 -5.28 -3.27
N LEU A 57 -6.97 -5.95 -3.67
CA LEU A 57 -7.99 -5.36 -4.54
C LEU A 57 -8.74 -4.19 -3.89
N GLY A 58 -9.01 -4.27 -2.59
CA GLY A 58 -9.65 -3.18 -1.87
C GLY A 58 -8.77 -1.92 -1.82
N VAL A 59 -7.46 -2.08 -1.61
CA VAL A 59 -6.50 -0.96 -1.62
C VAL A 59 -6.36 -0.39 -3.02
N GLU A 60 -6.35 -1.21 -4.07
CA GLU A 60 -6.39 -0.73 -5.46
C GLU A 60 -7.64 0.12 -5.73
N LEU A 61 -8.81 -0.34 -5.29
CA LEU A 61 -10.05 0.40 -5.47
C LEU A 61 -10.03 1.73 -4.69
N LEU A 62 -9.49 1.73 -3.47
CA LEU A 62 -9.27 2.96 -2.70
C LEU A 62 -8.32 3.90 -3.44
N HIS A 63 -7.22 3.40 -4.00
CA HIS A 63 -6.28 4.19 -4.77
C HIS A 63 -6.97 4.89 -5.96
N HIS A 64 -7.70 4.14 -6.77
CA HIS A 64 -8.42 4.73 -7.91
C HIS A 64 -9.52 5.71 -7.49
N LEU A 65 -10.28 5.42 -6.43
CA LEU A 65 -11.29 6.34 -5.92
C LEU A 65 -10.66 7.62 -5.38
N GLY A 66 -9.52 7.54 -4.69
CA GLY A 66 -8.80 8.71 -4.19
C GLY A 66 -8.20 9.58 -5.29
N MET A 67 -7.92 8.99 -6.47
CA MET A 67 -7.42 9.71 -7.65
C MET A 67 -8.54 10.28 -8.54
N ALA A 68 -9.78 9.83 -8.37
CA ALA A 68 -10.89 10.26 -9.20
C ALA A 68 -11.48 11.59 -8.71
N GLU A 69 -11.46 12.62 -9.56
CA GLU A 69 -11.96 13.97 -9.25
C GLU A 69 -13.48 14.00 -8.91
N ASP A 70 -14.24 13.02 -9.42
CA ASP A 70 -15.70 12.91 -9.24
C ASP A 70 -16.13 11.81 -8.25
N ALA A 71 -15.18 11.11 -7.61
CA ALA A 71 -15.53 10.12 -6.61
C ALA A 71 -16.13 10.84 -5.40
N GLY A 72 -17.40 10.58 -5.09
CA GLY A 72 -18.00 11.13 -3.88
C GLY A 72 -17.23 10.69 -2.64
N ASP A 73 -16.76 11.66 -1.84
CA ASP A 73 -15.99 11.44 -0.60
C ASP A 73 -16.61 10.36 0.31
N ASP A 74 -17.95 10.24 0.28
CA ASP A 74 -18.70 9.26 1.06
C ASP A 74 -18.44 7.81 0.61
N ALA A 75 -18.31 7.54 -0.70
CA ALA A 75 -18.05 6.20 -1.22
C ALA A 75 -16.63 5.75 -0.86
N PHE A 76 -15.66 6.66 -1.02
CA PHE A 76 -14.27 6.45 -0.65
C PHE A 76 -14.12 6.14 0.85
N ARG A 77 -14.72 6.98 1.72
CA ARG A 77 -14.71 6.77 3.17
C ARG A 77 -15.42 5.47 3.57
N THR A 78 -16.58 5.21 2.99
CA THR A 78 -17.36 4.00 3.31
C THR A 78 -16.55 2.74 3.01
N LEU A 79 -15.89 2.69 1.85
CA LEU A 79 -15.04 1.56 1.48
C LEU A 79 -13.87 1.38 2.46
N ALA A 80 -13.17 2.45 2.80
CA ALA A 80 -12.04 2.40 3.73
C ALA A 80 -12.48 1.88 5.11
N TYR A 81 -13.60 2.37 5.65
CA TYR A 81 -14.15 1.86 6.90
C TYR A 81 -14.60 0.40 6.82
N GLU A 82 -15.24 -0.02 5.73
CA GLU A 82 -15.65 -1.41 5.53
C GLU A 82 -14.45 -2.36 5.49
N MET A 83 -13.37 -1.97 4.82
CA MET A 83 -12.13 -2.74 4.80
C MET A 83 -11.52 -2.87 6.20
N LEU A 84 -11.44 -1.77 6.95
CA LEU A 84 -10.94 -1.81 8.34
C LEU A 84 -11.82 -2.66 9.26
N ALA A 85 -13.14 -2.65 9.06
CA ALA A 85 -14.07 -3.48 9.82
C ALA A 85 -13.87 -4.98 9.51
N ARG A 86 -13.70 -5.34 8.23
CA ARG A 86 -13.41 -6.73 7.82
C ARG A 86 -12.11 -7.27 8.41
N MET A 87 -11.12 -6.41 8.66
CA MET A 87 -9.86 -6.83 9.29
C MET A 87 -9.97 -7.08 10.80
N GLN A 88 -11.01 -6.59 11.46
CA GLN A 88 -11.27 -6.82 12.89
C GLN A 88 -11.99 -8.14 13.15
N ASP A 89 -12.61 -8.73 12.13
CA ASP A 89 -13.29 -10.01 12.25
C ASP A 89 -12.24 -11.14 12.36
N PRO A 90 -12.20 -11.90 13.47
CA PRO A 90 -11.35 -13.09 13.59
C PRO A 90 -11.80 -14.24 12.66
N CYS A 91 -12.92 -14.10 11.96
CA CYS A 91 -13.53 -15.16 11.16
C CYS A 91 -12.92 -15.29 9.74
N THR A 92 -11.98 -16.22 9.63
CA THR A 92 -11.92 -17.27 8.58
C THR A 92 -12.02 -16.85 7.11
N SER A 93 -10.98 -16.24 6.56
CA SER A 93 -10.57 -16.64 5.22
C SER A 93 -9.20 -17.28 5.29
N ARG A 94 -9.08 -18.41 4.62
CA ARG A 94 -7.91 -19.32 4.58
C ARG A 94 -6.72 -18.70 3.82
N GLU A 95 -6.85 -17.45 3.41
CA GLU A 95 -5.80 -16.69 2.75
C GLU A 95 -5.01 -15.96 3.83
N GLU A 96 -3.81 -16.47 4.08
CA GLU A 96 -2.84 -15.85 4.95
C GLU A 96 -1.99 -14.85 4.16
N CYS A 97 -1.38 -13.89 4.86
CA CYS A 97 -0.38 -13.04 4.25
C CYS A 97 0.82 -13.89 3.81
N VAL A 98 1.35 -13.67 2.63
CA VAL A 98 2.58 -14.30 2.16
C VAL A 98 3.75 -13.37 2.46
N ILE A 99 4.58 -13.74 3.43
CA ILE A 99 5.77 -12.96 3.78
C ILE A 99 6.85 -13.24 2.73
N THR A 100 7.29 -12.22 2.01
CA THR A 100 8.29 -12.32 0.95
C THR A 100 9.68 -11.90 1.42
N ASP A 101 9.75 -10.90 2.29
CA ASP A 101 10.97 -10.43 2.93
C ASP A 101 10.65 -9.98 4.37
N GLN A 102 11.09 -10.78 5.34
CA GLN A 102 10.84 -10.51 6.75
C GLN A 102 11.59 -9.27 7.25
N GLU A 103 12.81 -9.00 6.76
CA GLU A 103 13.60 -7.84 7.22
C GLU A 103 12.98 -6.54 6.70
N GLU A 104 12.52 -6.55 5.44
CA GLU A 104 11.76 -5.45 4.87
C GLU A 104 10.45 -5.22 5.64
N MET A 105 9.68 -6.30 5.89
CA MET A 105 8.43 -6.19 6.64
C MET A 105 8.63 -5.61 8.05
N ILE A 106 9.72 -5.94 8.72
CA ILE A 106 10.05 -5.34 10.03
C ILE A 106 10.39 -3.85 9.88
N ARG A 107 11.13 -3.45 8.85
CA ARG A 107 11.43 -2.04 8.56
C ARG A 107 10.15 -1.26 8.29
N THR A 108 9.24 -1.82 7.49
CA THR A 108 7.91 -1.26 7.24
C THR A 108 7.08 -1.16 8.50
N ALA A 109 7.07 -2.20 9.35
CA ALA A 109 6.39 -2.15 10.64
C ALA A 109 6.88 -0.98 11.50
N ILE A 110 8.19 -0.76 11.55
CA ILE A 110 8.78 0.36 12.29
C ILE A 110 8.36 1.70 11.68
N ALA A 111 8.39 1.84 10.35
CA ALA A 111 7.98 3.05 9.65
C ALA A 111 6.52 3.44 9.96
N TYR A 112 5.64 2.43 10.06
CA TYR A 112 4.22 2.61 10.41
C TYR A 112 3.95 2.63 11.92
N GLY A 113 4.96 2.53 12.78
CA GLY A 113 4.78 2.49 14.24
C GLY A 113 4.07 1.22 14.76
N VAL A 114 4.08 0.14 13.97
CA VAL A 114 3.49 -1.16 14.31
C VAL A 114 4.43 -1.94 15.24
N PRO A 115 3.97 -2.39 16.43
CA PRO A 115 4.77 -3.23 17.31
C PRO A 115 5.08 -4.60 16.68
N VAL A 116 6.33 -5.03 16.78
CA VAL A 116 6.81 -6.33 16.26
C VAL A 116 7.12 -7.33 17.39
N ALA A 117 7.72 -6.88 18.48
CA ALA A 117 8.24 -7.75 19.53
C ALA A 117 7.14 -8.64 20.14
N GLY A 118 7.38 -9.96 20.16
CA GLY A 118 6.47 -10.94 20.75
C GLY A 118 5.20 -11.23 19.95
N ARG A 119 5.07 -10.69 18.73
CA ARG A 119 3.90 -10.93 17.86
C ARG A 119 4.25 -11.91 16.75
N ARG A 120 3.24 -12.64 16.27
CA ARG A 120 3.39 -13.46 15.08
C ARG A 120 3.57 -12.56 13.86
N LEU A 121 4.36 -13.02 12.88
CA LEU A 121 4.61 -12.24 11.68
C LEU A 121 3.31 -11.94 10.91
N GLU A 122 2.36 -12.87 10.90
CA GLU A 122 1.05 -12.65 10.28
C GLU A 122 0.25 -11.53 10.98
N ASP A 123 0.37 -11.43 12.32
CA ASP A 123 -0.28 -10.37 13.09
C ASP A 123 0.37 -9.00 12.83
N VAL A 124 1.68 -8.99 12.56
CA VAL A 124 2.44 -7.81 12.15
C VAL A 124 2.03 -7.40 10.74
N ALA A 125 2.05 -8.30 9.77
CA ALA A 125 1.61 -8.07 8.39
C ALA A 125 0.17 -7.52 8.32
N ARG A 126 -0.76 -8.12 9.08
CA ARG A 126 -2.13 -7.63 9.21
C ARG A 126 -2.20 -6.22 9.80
N ALA A 127 -1.35 -5.91 10.78
CA ALA A 127 -1.29 -4.57 11.36
C ALA A 127 -0.71 -3.53 10.38
N ILE A 128 0.29 -3.90 9.57
CA ILE A 128 0.82 -3.04 8.50
C ILE A 128 -0.26 -2.78 7.44
N ALA A 129 -0.94 -3.83 6.96
CA ALA A 129 -2.03 -3.68 5.98
C ALA A 129 -3.15 -2.76 6.52
N ARG A 130 -3.46 -2.85 7.81
CA ARG A 130 -4.43 -1.96 8.46
C ARG A 130 -3.96 -0.51 8.46
N ALA A 131 -2.67 -0.27 8.71
CA ALA A 131 -2.09 1.07 8.68
C ALA A 131 -2.14 1.66 7.27
N ILE A 132 -1.78 0.88 6.25
CA ILE A 132 -1.89 1.28 4.84
C ILE A 132 -3.33 1.68 4.48
N ILE A 133 -4.34 0.92 4.88
CA ILE A 133 -5.75 1.28 4.63
C ILE A 133 -6.13 2.55 5.39
N ALA A 134 -5.59 2.75 6.59
CA ALA A 134 -5.87 3.95 7.38
C ALA A 134 -5.30 5.22 6.75
N ASP A 135 -4.24 5.14 5.94
CA ASP A 135 -3.71 6.28 5.17
C ASP A 135 -4.72 6.83 4.14
N TYR A 136 -5.70 6.00 3.73
CA TYR A 136 -6.80 6.41 2.87
C TYR A 136 -7.97 7.03 3.66
N LEU A 137 -7.95 7.06 4.99
CA LEU A 137 -8.96 7.81 5.72
C LEU A 137 -8.61 9.30 5.68
N PRO A 138 -9.60 10.19 5.50
CA PRO A 138 -9.33 11.62 5.58
C PRO A 138 -8.75 11.95 6.95
N ASP A 139 -7.70 12.78 6.95
CA ASP A 139 -7.14 13.33 8.17
C ASP A 139 -8.29 13.85 9.05
N GLN A 140 -8.38 13.35 10.28
CA GLN A 140 -9.24 13.92 11.33
C GLN A 140 -8.78 15.33 11.74
N ARG A 141 -8.00 16.02 10.89
CA ARG A 141 -7.44 17.36 11.10
C ARG A 141 -7.96 18.29 10.02
N SER A 142 -9.18 18.75 10.22
CA SER A 142 -9.58 20.12 9.89
C SER A 142 -10.78 20.51 10.78
N PRO A 143 -10.89 21.81 11.11
CA PRO A 143 -11.08 22.35 12.46
C PRO A 143 -12.43 22.12 13.13
#